data_AF-A0A662GHU5-F1
#
_entry.id   AF-A0A662GHU5-F1
#
_cell.length_a   1.000
_cell.length_b   1.000
_cell.length_c   1.000
_cell.angle_alpha   90.00
_cell.angle_beta   90.00
_cell.angle_gamma   90.00
#
_symmetry.space_group_name_H-M   'P 1'
#
loop_
_entity.id
_entity.type
_entity.pdbx_description
1 polymer ?
#
loop_
_entity_poly.entity_id
_entity_poly.type
_entity_poly.pdbx_seq_one_letter_code
_entity_poly.pdbx_strand_id
1 'polypeptide(L)'
;MFSLYKPIYSIIWVFKWVFIMNELICDVVVIGGGIAGIQASLDLANMNYRVILLESSPSIGGKMILLSKTFPTLDCASCIATPRMAECAHHPNIKIMTYLQVVSLDKRNNSFEIKILKKPRYVDESKCIGCGRCSEVCPVEVPNEYEGGLVPRKAIYIPFPNSLPNVALIDKENCIECGACERVCPVKAIDRNQKQEEILIEAKAVIIATGIELLDYSKKIEYGGGKYSNVLSSYQFERILNATHPYGRILRPSDGKIPRNIGYVLCVGSRDLSWGVKYCSAVC
;
A
#
# COMPACT_ATOMS: atom_id res chain seq x y z
N MET A 1 -9.10 -62.92 -41.66
CA MET A 1 -9.80 -63.72 -40.64
C MET A 1 -9.26 -63.28 -39.29
N PHE A 2 -10.09 -62.58 -38.52
CA PHE A 2 -10.09 -62.38 -37.07
C PHE A 2 -8.76 -62.04 -36.34
N SER A 3 -8.61 -61.07 -35.42
CA SER A 3 -9.51 -60.27 -34.59
C SER A 3 -8.91 -60.26 -33.17
N LEU A 4 -8.89 -59.07 -32.56
CA LEU A 4 -9.02 -58.81 -31.13
C LEU A 4 -7.88 -59.24 -30.18
N TYR A 5 -7.06 -58.26 -29.82
CA TYR A 5 -6.61 -58.08 -28.43
C TYR A 5 -7.09 -56.72 -27.91
N LYS A 6 -8.00 -56.77 -26.94
CA LYS A 6 -8.41 -55.73 -25.98
C LYS A 6 -9.01 -56.51 -24.79
N PRO A 7 -9.20 -55.91 -23.60
CA PRO A 7 -8.36 -54.95 -22.86
C PRO A 7 -8.31 -55.32 -21.36
N ILE A 8 -7.40 -54.75 -20.54
CA ILE A 8 -7.76 -54.42 -19.15
C ILE A 8 -7.14 -53.06 -18.82
N TYR A 9 -8.02 -52.06 -18.75
CA TYR A 9 -7.75 -50.74 -18.21
C TYR A 9 -7.77 -50.82 -16.68
N SER A 10 -6.70 -50.41 -16.02
CA SER A 10 -6.76 -49.90 -14.64
C SER A 10 -6.34 -48.44 -14.68
N ILE A 11 -7.34 -47.59 -14.90
CA ILE A 11 -7.24 -46.15 -14.81
C ILE A 11 -7.17 -45.79 -13.32
N ILE A 12 -6.01 -45.30 -12.87
CA ILE A 12 -5.87 -44.60 -11.59
C ILE A 12 -5.86 -43.11 -11.91
N TRP A 13 -7.01 -42.46 -11.72
CA TRP A 13 -7.14 -41.01 -11.71
C TRP A 13 -6.46 -40.47 -10.44
N VAL A 14 -5.18 -40.09 -10.53
CA VAL A 14 -4.59 -39.21 -9.54
C VAL A 14 -5.13 -37.81 -9.81
N PHE A 15 -6.12 -37.39 -9.02
CA PHE A 15 -6.61 -36.02 -8.95
C PHE A 15 -5.45 -35.10 -8.57
N LYS A 16 -4.76 -34.55 -9.57
CA LYS A 16 -3.85 -33.43 -9.38
C LYS A 16 -4.73 -32.20 -9.19
N TRP A 17 -4.88 -31.77 -7.94
CA TRP A 17 -5.39 -30.44 -7.62
C TRP A 17 -4.43 -29.42 -8.23
N VAL A 18 -4.72 -28.99 -9.46
CA VAL A 18 -4.02 -27.89 -10.12
C VAL A 18 -4.59 -26.61 -9.49
N PHE A 19 -3.97 -26.17 -8.39
CA PHE A 19 -3.93 -24.75 -8.11
C PHE A 19 -3.21 -24.12 -9.30
N ILE A 20 -3.94 -23.32 -10.09
CA ILE A 20 -3.35 -22.55 -11.19
C ILE A 20 -2.47 -21.49 -10.55
N MET A 21 -1.21 -21.85 -10.30
CA MET A 21 -0.17 -20.88 -9.91
C MET A 21 0.22 -20.11 -11.17
N ASN A 22 -0.08 -18.81 -11.20
CA ASN A 22 0.45 -17.93 -12.23
C ASN A 22 1.93 -17.70 -11.94
N GLU A 23 2.81 -18.36 -12.70
CA GLU A 23 4.25 -18.10 -12.66
C GLU A 23 4.57 -16.85 -13.49
N LEU A 24 5.22 -15.86 -12.86
CA LEU A 24 5.68 -14.64 -13.52
C LEU A 24 7.20 -14.63 -13.57
N ILE A 25 7.78 -14.38 -14.75
CA ILE A 25 9.23 -14.31 -14.92
C ILE A 25 9.62 -12.88 -15.27
N CYS A 26 10.56 -12.31 -14.52
CA CYS A 26 11.11 -10.97 -14.77
C CYS A 26 12.63 -10.95 -14.57
N ASP A 27 13.27 -9.83 -14.92
CA ASP A 27 14.70 -9.66 -14.68
C ASP A 27 14.96 -9.23 -13.24
N VAL A 28 14.18 -8.28 -12.71
CA VAL A 28 14.33 -7.74 -11.36
C VAL A 28 12.99 -7.59 -10.65
N VAL A 29 12.94 -7.99 -9.38
CA VAL A 29 11.85 -7.64 -8.47
C VAL A 29 12.29 -6.52 -7.55
N VAL A 30 11.45 -5.50 -7.39
CA VAL A 30 11.64 -4.43 -6.41
C VAL A 30 10.55 -4.56 -5.35
N ILE A 31 10.95 -4.70 -4.08
CA ILE A 31 10.05 -4.86 -2.94
C ILE A 31 9.94 -3.53 -2.18
N GLY A 32 8.79 -2.86 -2.33
CA GLY A 32 8.48 -1.57 -1.71
C GLY A 32 8.30 -0.47 -2.75
N GLY A 33 7.08 0.05 -2.86
CA GLY A 33 6.66 1.10 -3.80
C GLY A 33 6.81 2.52 -3.25
N GLY A 34 7.75 2.76 -2.34
CA GLY A 34 8.15 4.12 -1.95
C GLY A 34 9.03 4.80 -3.00
N ILE A 35 9.42 6.05 -2.78
CA ILE A 35 10.23 6.83 -3.74
C ILE A 35 11.52 6.10 -4.17
N ALA A 36 12.17 5.38 -3.25
CA ALA A 36 13.38 4.61 -3.54
C ALA A 36 13.10 3.45 -4.51
N GLY A 37 12.05 2.66 -4.27
CA GLY A 37 11.69 1.53 -5.13
C GLY A 37 11.10 1.97 -6.46
N ILE A 38 10.34 3.07 -6.49
CA ILE A 38 9.86 3.71 -7.72
C ILE A 38 11.06 4.11 -8.59
N GLN A 39 12.05 4.83 -8.01
CA GLN A 39 13.22 5.28 -8.75
C GLN A 39 14.05 4.09 -9.26
N ALA A 40 14.32 3.10 -8.41
CA ALA A 40 15.03 1.89 -8.81
C ALA A 40 14.33 1.15 -9.97
N SER A 41 13.00 1.08 -9.91
CA SER A 41 12.20 0.45 -10.98
C SER A 41 12.30 1.21 -12.29
N LEU A 42 12.19 2.54 -12.25
CA LEU A 42 12.32 3.40 -13.43
C LEU A 42 13.70 3.28 -14.08
N ASP A 43 14.77 3.37 -13.28
CA ASP A 43 16.14 3.31 -13.80
C ASP A 43 16.42 1.95 -14.49
N LEU A 44 16.01 0.85 -13.87
CA LEU A 44 16.14 -0.49 -14.44
C LEU A 44 15.28 -0.67 -15.71
N ALA A 45 14.05 -0.16 -15.68
CA ALA A 45 13.13 -0.30 -16.79
C ALA A 45 13.55 0.53 -18.02
N ASN A 46 14.16 1.70 -17.79
CA ASN A 46 14.79 2.54 -18.82
C ASN A 46 16.04 1.89 -19.43
N MET A 47 16.69 0.99 -18.69
CA MET A 47 17.76 0.11 -19.21
C MET A 47 17.21 -1.15 -19.92
N ASN A 48 15.89 -1.21 -20.19
CA ASN A 48 15.19 -2.34 -20.81
C ASN A 48 15.13 -3.64 -19.99
N TYR A 49 15.30 -3.57 -18.67
CA TYR A 49 15.00 -4.72 -17.81
C TYR A 49 13.49 -4.82 -17.54
N ARG A 50 12.96 -6.04 -17.51
CA ARG A 50 11.58 -6.28 -17.07
C ARG A 50 11.52 -6.26 -15.54
N VAL A 51 10.78 -5.31 -15.00
CA VAL A 51 10.69 -5.08 -13.54
C VAL A 51 9.30 -5.40 -13.04
N ILE A 52 9.23 -6.13 -11.92
CA ILE A 52 8.00 -6.23 -11.12
C ILE A 52 8.19 -5.42 -9.84
N LEU A 53 7.35 -4.41 -9.64
CA LEU A 53 7.32 -3.58 -8.43
C LEU A 53 6.23 -4.09 -7.50
N LEU A 54 6.62 -4.60 -6.33
CA LEU A 54 5.74 -5.14 -5.31
C LEU A 54 5.50 -4.10 -4.21
N GLU A 55 4.24 -3.82 -3.87
CA GLU A 55 3.85 -2.91 -2.80
C GLU A 55 2.80 -3.55 -1.88
N SER A 56 3.06 -3.50 -0.57
CA SER A 56 2.18 -4.13 0.42
C SER A 56 0.88 -3.36 0.66
N SER A 57 0.92 -2.05 0.49
CA SER A 57 -0.21 -1.13 0.59
C SER A 57 -1.05 -1.15 -0.69
N PRO A 58 -2.28 -0.60 -0.67
CA PRO A 58 -3.11 -0.56 -1.88
C PRO A 58 -2.70 0.48 -2.93
N SER A 59 -1.60 1.22 -2.71
CA SER A 59 -1.05 2.17 -3.67
C SER A 59 0.45 2.33 -3.45
N ILE A 60 1.19 2.61 -4.52
CA ILE A 60 2.58 3.09 -4.44
C ILE A 60 2.60 4.55 -3.94
N GLY A 61 3.78 5.05 -3.60
CA GLY A 61 4.06 6.40 -3.07
C GLY A 61 4.80 6.39 -1.74
N GLY A 62 4.60 5.33 -0.93
CA GLY A 62 5.25 5.16 0.37
C GLY A 62 4.99 6.30 1.34
N LYS A 63 5.96 6.60 2.22
CA LYS A 63 5.80 7.68 3.22
C LYS A 63 5.91 9.09 2.63
N MET A 64 6.53 9.25 1.46
CA MET A 64 6.72 10.58 0.85
C MET A 64 5.38 11.24 0.48
N ILE A 65 4.38 10.46 0.05
CA ILE A 65 3.05 10.99 -0.32
C ILE A 65 2.24 11.52 0.88
N LEU A 66 2.71 11.22 2.09
CA LEU A 66 2.10 11.68 3.33
C LEU A 66 2.54 13.10 3.68
N LEU A 67 3.71 13.53 3.22
CA LEU A 67 4.32 14.82 3.53
C LEU A 67 3.59 15.96 2.80
N SER A 68 3.59 17.14 3.40
CA SER A 68 3.16 18.38 2.75
C SER A 68 4.25 18.89 1.80
N LYS A 69 5.46 19.05 2.35
CA LYS A 69 6.63 19.59 1.65
C LYS A 69 7.89 18.79 1.96
N THR A 70 8.94 18.99 1.17
CA THR A 70 10.24 18.35 1.35
C THR A 70 11.34 19.39 1.53
N PHE A 71 12.12 19.25 2.60
CA PHE A 71 13.33 20.06 2.80
C PHE A 71 14.47 19.59 1.88
N PRO A 72 15.46 20.44 1.56
CA PRO A 72 15.61 21.84 1.96
C PRO A 72 14.87 22.82 1.04
N THR A 73 14.39 22.38 -0.12
CA THR A 73 13.81 23.25 -1.16
C THR A 73 12.39 23.72 -0.86
N LEU A 74 11.69 23.04 0.05
CA LEU A 74 10.29 23.30 0.42
C LEU A 74 9.31 23.10 -0.74
N ASP A 75 9.70 22.26 -1.70
CA ASP A 75 8.84 21.76 -2.76
C ASP A 75 7.70 20.94 -2.17
N CYS A 76 6.55 20.94 -2.83
CA CYS A 76 5.45 20.06 -2.47
C CYS A 76 5.84 18.60 -2.73
N ALA A 77 5.66 17.73 -1.73
CA ALA A 77 6.07 16.34 -1.84
C ALA A 77 5.31 15.60 -2.95
N SER A 78 4.01 15.83 -3.08
CA SER A 78 3.18 15.27 -4.15
C SER A 78 3.61 15.76 -5.54
N CYS A 79 4.08 17.01 -5.68
CA CYS A 79 4.57 17.53 -6.96
C CYS A 79 5.81 16.79 -7.47
N ILE A 80 6.58 16.16 -6.58
CA ILE A 80 7.75 15.35 -6.95
C ILE A 80 7.35 13.87 -7.08
N ALA A 81 6.60 13.35 -6.10
CA ALA A 81 6.29 11.93 -6.01
C ALA A 81 5.26 11.48 -7.06
N THR A 82 4.17 12.23 -7.26
CA THR A 82 3.07 11.80 -8.14
C THR A 82 3.49 11.67 -9.60
N PRO A 83 4.29 12.58 -10.20
CA PRO A 83 4.80 12.37 -11.55
C PRO A 83 5.64 11.10 -11.69
N ARG A 84 6.49 10.78 -10.70
CA ARG A 84 7.28 9.53 -10.68
C ARG A 84 6.40 8.30 -10.54
N MET A 85 5.36 8.37 -9.70
CA MET A 85 4.37 7.30 -9.59
C MET A 85 3.65 7.06 -10.92
N ALA A 86 3.24 8.13 -11.62
CA ALA A 86 2.57 8.03 -12.92
C ALA A 86 3.50 7.48 -14.01
N GLU A 87 4.74 7.99 -14.07
CA GLU A 87 5.79 7.47 -14.96
C GLU A 87 5.98 5.97 -14.75
N CYS A 88 6.10 5.54 -13.49
CA CYS A 88 6.27 4.13 -13.12
C CYS A 88 5.04 3.27 -13.49
N ALA A 89 3.83 3.79 -13.27
CA ALA A 89 2.59 3.06 -13.56
C ALA A 89 2.29 2.90 -15.05
N HIS A 90 2.80 3.79 -15.89
CA HIS A 90 2.61 3.75 -17.34
C HIS A 90 3.82 3.21 -18.12
N HIS A 91 4.90 2.85 -17.43
CA HIS A 91 6.11 2.34 -18.08
C HIS A 91 5.90 0.92 -18.62
N PRO A 92 6.17 0.63 -19.91
CA PRO A 92 5.87 -0.66 -20.53
C PRO A 92 6.65 -1.84 -19.93
N ASN A 93 7.85 -1.59 -19.41
CA ASN A 93 8.70 -2.61 -18.78
C ASN A 93 8.46 -2.78 -17.27
N ILE A 94 7.50 -2.05 -16.66
CA ILE A 94 7.22 -2.14 -15.22
C ILE A 94 5.82 -2.73 -15.02
N LYS A 95 5.74 -3.83 -14.27
CA LYS A 95 4.47 -4.36 -13.77
C LYS A 95 4.35 -4.05 -12.29
N ILE A 96 3.40 -3.19 -11.93
CA ILE A 96 3.10 -2.88 -10.53
C ILE A 96 2.11 -3.91 -9.98
N MET A 97 2.40 -4.45 -8.80
CA MET A 97 1.49 -5.28 -8.03
C MET A 97 1.37 -4.68 -6.64
N THR A 98 0.15 -4.31 -6.27
CA THR A 98 -0.15 -3.65 -4.99
C THR A 98 -1.05 -4.53 -4.13
N TYR A 99 -1.18 -4.16 -2.87
CA TYR A 99 -2.04 -4.83 -1.89
C TYR A 99 -1.72 -6.32 -1.73
N LEU A 100 -0.47 -6.61 -1.41
CA LEU A 100 0.05 -7.97 -1.28
C LEU A 100 0.93 -8.15 -0.05
N GLN A 101 1.35 -9.37 0.20
CA GLN A 101 2.37 -9.70 1.18
C GLN A 101 3.40 -10.62 0.53
N VAL A 102 4.69 -10.31 0.71
CA VAL A 102 5.77 -11.25 0.37
C VAL A 102 5.85 -12.28 1.49
N VAL A 103 5.70 -13.56 1.14
CA VAL A 103 5.71 -14.68 2.09
C VAL A 103 7.11 -15.26 2.22
N SER A 104 7.78 -15.49 1.10
CA SER A 104 9.15 -15.99 1.08
C SER A 104 9.94 -15.39 -0.07
N LEU A 105 11.25 -15.34 0.12
CA LEU A 105 12.25 -14.96 -0.87
C LEU A 105 13.36 -15.99 -0.75
N ASP A 106 13.41 -16.89 -1.71
CA ASP A 106 14.29 -18.05 -1.70
C ASP A 106 15.28 -17.94 -2.86
N LYS A 107 16.58 -18.04 -2.55
CA LYS A 107 17.62 -18.03 -3.59
C LYS A 107 17.72 -19.41 -4.24
N ARG A 108 17.62 -19.47 -5.56
CA ARG A 108 17.73 -20.68 -6.38
C ARG A 108 18.91 -20.53 -7.34
N ASN A 109 20.08 -21.08 -7.02
CA ASN A 109 21.28 -20.98 -7.87
C ASN A 109 21.52 -19.56 -8.44
N ASN A 110 21.08 -19.30 -9.67
CA ASN A 110 21.22 -18.03 -10.42
C ASN A 110 19.94 -17.18 -10.50
N SER A 111 18.87 -17.56 -9.80
CA SER A 111 17.62 -16.81 -9.70
C SER A 111 17.11 -16.76 -8.27
N PHE A 112 16.03 -16.02 -8.08
CA PHE A 112 15.26 -15.90 -6.86
C PHE A 112 13.83 -16.32 -7.16
N GLU A 113 13.27 -17.06 -6.22
CA GLU A 113 11.86 -17.44 -6.20
C GLU A 113 11.19 -16.63 -5.09
N ILE A 114 10.21 -15.80 -5.45
CA ILE A 114 9.48 -14.94 -4.54
C ILE A 114 8.03 -15.40 -4.53
N LYS A 115 7.57 -15.85 -3.36
CA LYS A 115 6.17 -16.21 -3.15
C LYS A 115 5.43 -15.04 -2.56
N ILE A 116 4.36 -14.60 -3.21
CA ILE A 116 3.51 -13.51 -2.74
C ILE A 116 2.07 -13.97 -2.54
N LEU A 117 1.38 -13.32 -1.61
CA LEU A 117 -0.06 -13.43 -1.40
C LEU A 117 -0.70 -12.10 -1.73
N LYS A 118 -1.43 -12.04 -2.85
CA LYS A 118 -2.19 -10.88 -3.26
C LYS A 118 -3.52 -10.87 -2.49
N LYS A 119 -3.74 -9.82 -1.69
CA LYS A 119 -4.93 -9.67 -0.87
C LYS A 119 -6.13 -9.29 -1.76
N PRO A 120 -7.34 -9.78 -1.46
CA PRO A 120 -8.53 -9.39 -2.20
C PRO A 120 -8.90 -7.94 -1.87
N ARG A 121 -9.01 -7.10 -2.89
CA ARG A 121 -9.57 -5.73 -2.75
C ARG A 121 -11.08 -5.75 -2.59
N TYR A 122 -11.72 -6.88 -2.94
CA TYR A 122 -13.15 -7.04 -3.16
C TYR A 122 -13.72 -6.08 -4.21
N VAL A 123 -12.85 -5.63 -5.10
CA VAL A 123 -13.11 -4.73 -6.21
C VAL A 123 -12.22 -5.18 -7.37
N ASP A 124 -12.84 -5.46 -8.50
CA ASP A 124 -12.20 -5.82 -9.75
C ASP A 124 -11.40 -4.62 -10.29
N GLU A 125 -10.08 -4.73 -10.22
CA GLU A 125 -9.12 -3.72 -10.66
C GLU A 125 -9.26 -3.37 -12.15
N SER A 126 -9.72 -4.31 -12.98
CA SER A 126 -9.87 -4.10 -14.42
C SER A 126 -11.10 -3.26 -14.79
N LYS A 127 -12.11 -3.23 -13.91
CA LYS A 127 -13.37 -2.50 -14.12
C LYS A 127 -13.43 -1.19 -13.35
N CYS A 128 -12.76 -1.12 -12.20
CA CYS A 128 -12.85 0.04 -11.33
C CYS A 128 -12.29 1.31 -12.00
N ILE A 129 -13.10 2.36 -12.05
CA ILE A 129 -12.71 3.67 -12.61
C ILE A 129 -12.30 4.69 -11.53
N GLY A 130 -12.18 4.28 -10.27
CA GLY A 130 -11.72 5.15 -9.19
C GLY A 130 -12.62 6.37 -8.89
N CYS A 131 -13.93 6.30 -9.18
CA CYS A 131 -14.84 7.46 -9.08
C CYS A 131 -15.29 7.86 -7.66
N GLY A 132 -15.04 7.03 -6.64
CA GLY A 132 -15.34 7.37 -5.23
C GLY A 132 -16.80 7.28 -4.78
N ARG A 133 -17.79 7.18 -5.68
CA ARG A 133 -19.23 7.12 -5.34
C ARG A 133 -19.61 6.05 -4.30
N CYS A 134 -18.88 4.94 -4.30
CA CYS A 134 -19.12 3.86 -3.36
C CYS A 134 -18.78 4.24 -1.92
N SER A 135 -17.76 5.08 -1.72
CA SER A 135 -17.39 5.61 -0.40
C SER A 135 -18.46 6.56 0.13
N GLU A 136 -19.06 7.39 -0.72
CA GLU A 136 -20.08 8.38 -0.33
C GLU A 136 -21.31 7.76 0.33
N VAL A 137 -21.70 6.55 -0.09
CA VAL A 137 -22.88 5.84 0.43
C VAL A 137 -22.56 4.84 1.54
N CYS A 138 -21.29 4.68 1.91
CA CYS A 138 -20.90 3.72 2.94
C CYS A 138 -21.23 4.29 4.33
N PRO A 139 -22.03 3.56 5.15
CA PRO A 139 -22.43 4.05 6.47
C PRO A 139 -21.36 3.85 7.56
N VAL A 140 -20.30 3.10 7.27
CA VAL A 140 -19.27 2.73 8.26
C VAL A 140 -18.17 3.78 8.28
N GLU A 141 -17.74 4.17 9.47
CA GLU A 141 -16.59 5.05 9.69
C GLU A 141 -15.46 4.31 10.38
N VAL A 142 -14.24 4.47 9.87
CA VAL A 142 -13.02 3.81 10.34
C VAL A 142 -11.92 4.89 10.41
N PRO A 143 -11.01 4.90 11.41
CA PRO A 143 -9.90 5.84 11.41
C PRO A 143 -9.12 5.82 10.09
N ASN A 144 -8.91 6.97 9.46
CA ASN A 144 -8.19 7.04 8.20
C ASN A 144 -6.68 6.99 8.42
N GLU A 145 -6.04 5.92 8.00
CA GLU A 145 -4.60 5.71 8.15
C GLU A 145 -3.80 6.75 7.36
N TYR A 146 -4.28 7.19 6.19
CA TYR A 146 -3.66 8.24 5.35
C TYR A 146 -3.74 9.63 6.01
N GLU A 147 -4.72 9.86 6.87
CA GLU A 147 -4.84 11.11 7.64
C GLU A 147 -4.33 10.97 9.09
N GLY A 148 -3.62 9.89 9.39
CA GLY A 148 -3.08 9.64 10.74
C GLY A 148 -4.16 9.51 11.82
N GLY A 149 -5.36 9.04 11.45
CA GLY A 149 -6.50 8.87 12.35
C GLY A 149 -7.19 10.19 12.74
N LEU A 150 -6.82 11.31 12.14
CA LEU A 150 -7.39 12.64 12.45
C LEU A 150 -8.85 12.81 12.02
N VAL A 151 -9.23 12.10 10.96
CA VAL A 151 -10.58 12.04 10.41
C VAL A 151 -10.90 10.60 9.99
N PRO A 152 -12.19 10.22 9.93
CA PRO A 152 -12.56 8.90 9.47
C PRO A 152 -12.47 8.76 7.95
N ARG A 153 -12.18 7.55 7.50
CA ARG A 153 -12.50 7.04 6.16
C ARG A 153 -13.71 6.12 6.25
N LYS A 154 -14.16 5.62 5.09
CA LYS A 154 -15.22 4.63 5.01
C LYS A 154 -14.65 3.21 4.89
N ALA A 155 -15.49 2.19 5.08
CA ALA A 155 -15.05 0.79 4.93
C ALA A 155 -14.70 0.45 3.48
N ILE A 156 -15.43 0.98 2.49
CA ILE A 156 -14.97 1.02 1.10
C ILE A 156 -14.36 2.39 0.83
N TYR A 157 -13.14 2.42 0.30
CA TYR A 157 -12.38 3.66 0.15
C TYR A 157 -11.38 3.59 -0.99
N ILE A 158 -10.90 4.76 -1.43
CA ILE A 158 -9.71 4.91 -2.27
C ILE A 158 -8.59 5.36 -1.32
N PRO A 159 -7.37 4.79 -1.38
CA PRO A 159 -6.33 5.03 -0.38
C PRO A 159 -6.04 6.50 -0.10
N PHE A 160 -5.89 7.29 -1.17
CA PHE A 160 -5.72 8.74 -1.12
C PHE A 160 -6.00 9.35 -2.50
N PRO A 161 -6.20 10.68 -2.61
CA PRO A 161 -6.39 11.34 -3.89
C PRO A 161 -5.22 11.09 -4.84
N ASN A 162 -5.49 10.65 -6.07
CA ASN A 162 -4.47 10.29 -7.07
C ASN A 162 -3.57 9.10 -6.66
N SER A 163 -4.09 8.19 -5.83
CA SER A 163 -3.43 6.91 -5.59
C SER A 163 -3.21 6.13 -6.88
N LEU A 164 -2.12 5.36 -6.96
CA LEU A 164 -1.76 4.54 -8.11
C LEU A 164 -1.50 3.09 -7.65
N PRO A 165 -2.28 2.10 -8.11
CA PRO A 165 -3.46 2.23 -8.98
C PRO A 165 -4.63 2.96 -8.29
N ASN A 166 -5.41 3.73 -9.06
CA ASN A 166 -6.56 4.46 -8.55
C ASN A 166 -7.81 3.55 -8.44
N VAL A 167 -7.73 2.56 -7.57
CA VAL A 167 -8.75 1.51 -7.40
C VAL A 167 -9.25 1.49 -5.96
N ALA A 168 -10.58 1.48 -5.80
CA ALA A 168 -11.21 1.33 -4.50
C ALA A 168 -10.94 -0.06 -3.90
N LEU A 169 -10.99 -0.17 -2.58
CA LEU A 169 -10.94 -1.45 -1.87
C LEU A 169 -11.92 -1.47 -0.70
N ILE A 170 -12.35 -2.67 -0.31
CA ILE A 170 -13.19 -2.89 0.86
C ILE A 170 -12.33 -3.43 2.00
N ASP A 171 -12.32 -2.69 3.10
CA ASP A 171 -11.85 -3.16 4.39
C ASP A 171 -12.86 -4.14 4.96
N LYS A 172 -12.57 -5.43 4.83
CA LYS A 172 -13.47 -6.52 5.24
C LYS A 172 -13.63 -6.60 6.76
N GLU A 173 -12.64 -6.16 7.54
CA GLU A 173 -12.68 -6.21 9.00
C GLU A 173 -13.76 -5.27 9.56
N ASN A 174 -13.96 -4.14 8.90
CA ASN A 174 -14.94 -3.12 9.32
C ASN A 174 -16.24 -3.13 8.47
N CYS A 175 -16.27 -3.83 7.34
CA CYS A 175 -17.43 -3.85 6.45
C CYS A 175 -18.62 -4.62 7.04
N ILE A 176 -19.78 -3.96 7.15
CA ILE A 176 -21.05 -4.55 7.61
C ILE A 176 -21.87 -5.24 6.52
N GLU A 177 -21.31 -5.43 5.33
CA GLU A 177 -21.92 -6.26 4.28
C GLU A 177 -23.28 -5.78 3.71
N CYS A 178 -23.64 -4.50 3.91
CA CYS A 178 -24.96 -3.93 3.55
C CYS A 178 -25.27 -3.78 2.05
N GLY A 179 -24.28 -3.92 1.15
CA GLY A 179 -24.45 -3.84 -0.30
C GLY A 179 -24.72 -2.43 -0.87
N ALA A 180 -24.63 -1.37 -0.07
CA ALA A 180 -24.89 0.00 -0.55
C ALA A 180 -23.92 0.43 -1.67
N CYS A 181 -22.64 0.13 -1.51
CA CYS A 181 -21.59 0.44 -2.48
C CYS A 181 -21.80 -0.26 -3.83
N GLU A 182 -22.29 -1.51 -3.81
CA GLU A 182 -22.56 -2.31 -5.00
C GLU A 182 -23.68 -1.71 -5.85
N ARG A 183 -24.77 -1.27 -5.21
CA ARG A 183 -25.93 -0.65 -5.88
C ARG A 183 -25.59 0.63 -6.65
N VAL A 184 -24.58 1.38 -6.19
CA VAL A 184 -24.20 2.67 -6.80
C VAL A 184 -23.02 2.57 -7.76
N CYS A 185 -22.36 1.40 -7.86
CA CYS A 185 -21.19 1.23 -8.72
C CYS A 185 -21.60 1.20 -10.20
N PRO A 186 -21.24 2.21 -11.02
CA PRO A 186 -21.72 2.30 -12.40
C PRO A 186 -21.13 1.21 -13.31
N VAL A 187 -19.97 0.70 -12.96
CA VAL A 187 -19.18 -0.30 -13.73
C VAL A 187 -19.25 -1.70 -13.13
N LYS A 188 -20.07 -1.90 -12.08
CA LYS A 188 -20.23 -3.19 -11.38
C LYS A 188 -18.89 -3.86 -11.05
N ALA A 189 -17.95 -3.08 -10.52
CA ALA A 189 -16.61 -3.54 -10.19
C ALA A 189 -16.53 -4.23 -8.83
N ILE A 190 -17.54 -4.12 -7.95
CA ILE A 190 -17.48 -4.72 -6.62
C ILE A 190 -17.69 -6.23 -6.73
N ASP A 191 -16.70 -6.98 -6.24
CA ASP A 191 -16.74 -8.44 -6.15
C ASP A 191 -16.40 -8.87 -4.73
N ARG A 192 -17.45 -9.11 -3.93
CA ARG A 192 -17.31 -9.49 -2.52
C ARG A 192 -16.79 -10.89 -2.30
N ASN A 193 -16.75 -11.71 -3.35
CA ASN A 193 -16.29 -13.10 -3.30
C ASN A 193 -14.85 -13.24 -3.79
N GLN A 194 -14.17 -12.13 -4.13
CA GLN A 194 -12.77 -12.15 -4.49
C GLN A 194 -11.96 -12.86 -3.40
N LYS A 195 -11.15 -13.82 -3.81
CA LYS A 195 -10.28 -14.58 -2.92
C LYS A 195 -8.86 -14.06 -2.99
N GLN A 196 -8.10 -14.36 -1.94
CA GLN A 196 -6.67 -14.17 -1.95
C GLN A 196 -6.04 -15.06 -3.03
N GLU A 197 -5.04 -14.52 -3.72
CA GLU A 197 -4.31 -15.23 -4.77
C GLU A 197 -2.86 -15.45 -4.35
N GLU A 198 -2.37 -16.67 -4.54
CA GLU A 198 -0.95 -16.98 -4.39
C GLU A 198 -0.27 -16.90 -5.76
N ILE A 199 0.83 -16.15 -5.84
CA ILE A 199 1.55 -15.92 -7.09
C ILE A 199 3.02 -16.20 -6.82
N LEU A 200 3.65 -16.91 -7.76
CA LEU A 200 5.08 -17.22 -7.74
C LEU A 200 5.78 -16.33 -8.77
N ILE A 201 6.85 -15.67 -8.35
CA ILE A 201 7.66 -14.80 -9.21
C ILE A 201 9.08 -15.33 -9.25
N GLU A 202 9.61 -15.56 -10.44
CA GLU A 202 11.02 -15.83 -10.66
C GLU A 202 11.74 -14.56 -11.16
N ALA A 203 12.86 -14.22 -10.53
CA ALA A 203 13.66 -13.05 -10.87
C ALA A 203 15.16 -13.34 -10.80
N LYS A 204 15.99 -12.62 -11.57
CA LYS A 204 17.45 -12.76 -11.50
C LYS A 204 18.06 -11.94 -10.38
N ALA A 205 17.42 -10.84 -10.02
CA ALA A 205 17.82 -9.96 -8.93
C ALA A 205 16.62 -9.47 -8.13
N VAL A 206 16.87 -9.08 -6.87
CA VAL A 206 15.89 -8.48 -5.99
C VAL A 206 16.46 -7.22 -5.35
N ILE A 207 15.68 -6.14 -5.33
CA ILE A 207 15.97 -4.91 -4.60
C ILE A 207 14.96 -4.79 -3.45
N ILE A 208 15.45 -4.58 -2.23
CA ILE A 208 14.63 -4.35 -1.04
C ILE A 208 14.60 -2.85 -0.76
N ALA A 209 13.42 -2.25 -0.89
CA ALA A 209 13.16 -0.82 -0.70
C ALA A 209 11.89 -0.60 0.16
N THR A 210 11.74 -1.41 1.21
CA THR A 210 10.54 -1.45 2.08
C THR A 210 10.35 -0.21 2.97
N GLY A 211 11.31 0.72 2.95
CA GLY A 211 11.19 2.03 3.59
C GLY A 211 11.35 1.97 5.12
N ILE A 212 10.56 2.78 5.81
CA ILE A 212 10.61 2.96 7.26
C ILE A 212 9.23 2.84 7.89
N GLU A 213 9.22 2.46 9.17
CA GLU A 213 8.05 2.55 10.02
C GLU A 213 8.14 3.79 10.91
N LEU A 214 6.99 4.42 11.15
CA LEU A 214 6.92 5.57 12.04
C LEU A 214 6.78 5.08 13.47
N LEU A 215 7.42 5.79 14.40
CA LEU A 215 7.24 5.55 15.81
C LEU A 215 5.80 5.80 16.23
N ASP A 216 5.22 4.85 16.96
CA ASP A 216 3.99 5.09 17.70
C ASP A 216 4.28 5.92 18.96
N TYR A 217 4.12 7.24 18.85
CA TYR A 217 4.38 8.17 19.95
C TYR A 217 3.44 7.96 21.15
N SER A 218 2.30 7.27 20.98
CA SER A 218 1.38 7.00 22.10
C SER A 218 2.01 6.10 23.16
N LYS A 219 3.07 5.36 22.80
CA LYS A 219 3.86 4.57 23.75
C LYS A 219 4.74 5.45 24.66
N LYS A 220 4.96 6.73 24.33
CA LYS A 220 5.69 7.72 25.15
C LYS A 220 4.76 8.37 26.18
N ILE A 221 4.66 7.73 27.34
CA ILE A 221 3.79 8.16 28.45
C ILE A 221 4.14 9.56 28.95
N GLU A 222 5.42 9.93 28.91
CA GLU A 222 5.95 11.24 29.34
C GLU A 222 5.45 12.39 28.47
N TYR A 223 5.06 12.11 27.22
CA TYR A 223 4.45 13.06 26.29
C TYR A 223 2.92 12.95 26.24
N GLY A 224 2.33 12.31 27.25
CA GLY A 224 0.89 12.16 27.40
C GLY A 224 0.33 10.84 26.87
N GLY A 225 1.15 9.97 26.27
CA GLY A 225 0.77 8.62 25.89
C GLY A 225 -0.49 8.52 25.03
N GLY A 226 -0.66 9.45 24.08
CA GLY A 226 -1.85 9.53 23.22
C GLY A 226 -3.11 10.10 23.87
N LYS A 227 -3.07 10.50 25.15
CA LYS A 227 -4.25 11.05 25.87
C LYS A 227 -4.64 12.45 25.43
N TYR A 228 -3.66 13.26 25.02
CA TYR A 228 -3.88 14.67 24.68
C TYR A 228 -4.10 14.83 23.18
N SER A 229 -5.30 15.24 22.77
CA SER A 229 -5.67 15.39 21.35
C SER A 229 -4.83 16.43 20.59
N ASN A 230 -4.17 17.35 21.31
CA ASN A 230 -3.28 18.36 20.71
C ASN A 230 -1.79 17.97 20.74
N VAL A 231 -1.45 16.79 21.25
CA VAL A 231 -0.12 16.20 21.08
C VAL A 231 -0.18 15.29 19.87
N LEU A 232 0.55 15.67 18.82
CA LEU A 232 0.52 15.03 17.52
C LEU A 232 1.89 14.46 17.18
N SER A 233 1.89 13.35 16.45
CA SER A 233 3.08 12.90 15.73
C SER A 233 3.47 13.90 14.64
N SER A 234 4.74 13.88 14.22
CA SER A 234 5.23 14.65 13.07
C SER A 234 4.39 14.36 11.81
N TYR A 235 4.03 13.10 11.60
CA TYR A 235 3.15 12.67 10.52
C TYR A 235 1.75 13.28 10.56
N GLN A 236 1.07 13.23 11.71
CA GLN A 236 -0.24 13.86 11.85
C GLN A 236 -0.15 15.38 11.60
N PHE A 237 0.95 16.00 12.04
CA PHE A 237 1.17 17.41 11.77
C PHE A 237 1.40 17.70 10.27
N GLU A 238 2.17 16.86 9.57
CA GLU A 238 2.33 16.91 8.10
C GLU A 238 0.97 16.82 7.38
N ARG A 239 0.06 15.97 7.85
CA ARG A 239 -1.30 15.87 7.32
C ARG A 239 -2.10 17.15 7.52
N ILE A 240 -2.03 17.77 8.70
CA ILE A 240 -2.67 19.07 8.98
C ILE A 240 -2.08 20.19 8.10
N LEU A 241 -0.78 20.13 7.81
CA LEU A 241 -0.08 21.11 6.95
C LEU A 241 -0.28 20.87 5.45
N ASN A 242 -0.77 19.70 5.04
CA ASN A 242 -0.94 19.36 3.64
C ASN A 242 -2.00 20.26 2.98
N ALA A 243 -1.86 20.56 1.69
CA ALA A 243 -2.88 21.32 0.94
C ALA A 243 -4.25 20.62 0.91
N THR A 244 -4.25 19.29 1.03
CA THR A 244 -5.44 18.44 1.19
C THR A 244 -5.78 18.19 2.66
N HIS A 245 -5.47 19.14 3.54
CA HIS A 245 -5.66 19.06 4.99
C HIS A 245 -7.01 18.45 5.40
N PRO A 246 -7.03 17.57 6.42
CA PRO A 246 -8.24 16.86 6.84
C PRO A 246 -9.35 17.79 7.37
N TYR A 247 -8.97 18.95 7.92
CA TYR A 247 -9.92 19.89 8.54
C TYR A 247 -10.25 21.13 7.70
N GLY A 248 -9.72 21.24 6.48
CA GLY A 248 -9.89 22.46 5.68
C GLY A 248 -8.96 23.62 6.07
N ARG A 249 -8.32 23.58 7.26
CA ARG A 249 -7.39 24.58 7.82
C ARG A 249 -6.49 23.95 8.89
N ILE A 250 -5.45 24.67 9.32
CA ILE A 250 -4.60 24.28 10.46
C ILE A 250 -5.36 24.52 11.77
N LEU A 251 -6.00 23.48 12.29
CA LEU A 251 -6.83 23.52 13.50
C LEU A 251 -6.32 22.53 14.55
N ARG A 252 -6.52 22.88 15.83
CA ARG A 252 -6.30 21.97 16.95
C ARG A 252 -7.38 20.88 16.98
N PRO A 253 -7.04 19.58 17.05
CA PRO A 253 -8.05 18.52 17.07
C PRO A 253 -9.00 18.59 18.26
N SER A 254 -8.58 19.13 19.40
CA SER A 254 -9.43 19.17 20.60
C SER A 254 -10.63 20.12 20.50
N ASP A 255 -10.46 21.27 19.82
CA ASP A 255 -11.43 22.37 19.90
C ASP A 255 -11.62 23.17 18.60
N GLY A 256 -10.98 22.76 17.51
CA GLY A 256 -11.15 23.37 16.20
C GLY A 256 -10.62 24.81 16.11
N LYS A 257 -9.84 25.29 17.08
CA LYS A 257 -9.24 26.64 17.03
C LYS A 257 -7.87 26.62 16.36
N ILE A 258 -7.50 27.74 15.75
CA ILE A 258 -6.16 27.93 15.18
C ILE A 258 -5.14 27.99 16.34
N PRO A 259 -4.08 27.16 16.33
CA PRO A 259 -3.05 27.21 17.35
C PRO A 259 -2.27 28.54 17.25
N ARG A 260 -2.10 29.24 18.37
CA ARG A 260 -1.28 30.46 18.46
C ARG A 260 0.18 30.19 18.84
N ASN A 261 0.41 29.07 19.52
CA ASN A 261 1.74 28.63 19.96
C ASN A 261 1.87 27.14 19.63
N ILE A 262 3.02 26.76 19.07
CA ILE A 262 3.35 25.37 18.70
C ILE A 262 4.71 25.04 19.31
N GLY A 263 4.80 23.89 19.97
CA GLY A 263 6.05 23.36 20.51
C GLY A 263 6.45 22.09 19.76
N TYR A 264 7.71 21.99 19.37
CA TYR A 264 8.29 20.77 18.81
C TYR A 264 9.13 20.07 19.88
N VAL A 265 8.90 18.77 20.03
CA VAL A 265 9.76 17.89 20.83
C VAL A 265 10.54 17.03 19.85
N LEU A 266 11.85 17.23 19.79
CA LEU A 266 12.73 16.45 18.92
C LEU A 266 13.20 15.17 19.62
N CYS A 267 13.77 14.25 18.84
CA CYS A 267 14.34 13.00 19.35
C CYS A 267 13.32 12.12 20.11
N VAL A 268 12.03 12.24 19.81
CA VAL A 268 11.00 11.37 20.41
C VAL A 268 11.23 9.95 19.89
N GLY A 269 11.74 9.07 20.75
CA GLY A 269 12.10 7.69 20.40
C GLY A 269 13.36 7.54 19.54
N SER A 270 14.20 8.58 19.45
CA SER A 270 15.52 8.54 18.82
C SER A 270 16.55 9.05 19.82
N ARG A 271 17.79 8.53 19.79
CA ARG A 271 18.82 8.87 20.78
C ARG A 271 18.31 8.73 22.23
N ASP A 272 17.47 7.75 22.44
CA ASP A 272 16.76 7.47 23.66
C ASP A 272 17.15 6.10 24.21
N LEU A 273 18.05 6.11 25.19
CA LEU A 273 18.56 4.91 25.85
C LEU A 273 17.47 4.15 26.62
N SER A 274 16.43 4.83 27.10
CA SER A 274 15.33 4.18 27.83
C SER A 274 14.57 3.19 26.95
N TRP A 275 14.57 3.40 25.64
CA TRP A 275 13.94 2.55 24.63
C TRP A 275 14.96 1.70 23.86
N GLY A 276 16.23 1.71 24.27
CA GLY A 276 17.32 1.01 23.57
C GLY A 276 17.70 1.63 22.22
N VAL A 277 17.17 2.82 21.88
CA VAL A 277 17.41 3.47 20.58
C VAL A 277 18.58 4.43 20.69
N LYS A 278 19.78 4.00 20.33
CA LYS A 278 21.00 4.84 20.43
C LYS A 278 21.23 5.77 19.24
N TYR A 279 20.59 5.49 18.11
CA TYR A 279 20.84 6.18 16.85
C TYR A 279 20.00 7.45 16.68
N CYS A 280 20.45 8.33 15.78
CA CYS A 280 19.68 9.47 15.28
C CYS A 280 18.83 9.02 14.08
N SER A 281 17.55 9.39 14.01
CA SER A 281 16.67 9.07 12.87
C SER A 281 16.95 9.92 11.62
N ALA A 282 17.93 10.82 11.67
CA ALA A 282 18.39 11.74 10.62
C ALA A 282 17.39 12.80 10.15
N VAL A 283 16.09 12.48 10.05
CA VAL A 283 15.05 13.32 9.44
C VAL A 283 13.80 13.49 10.32
N CYS A 284 13.99 13.40 11.64
CA CYS A 284 13.04 13.48 12.78
C CYS A 284 11.58 13.85 12.46
#